data_AF-A0A7C3SRX6-F1
#
_entry.id   AF-A0A7C3SRX6-F1
#
_cell.length_a   1.000
_cell.length_b   1.000
_cell.length_c   1.000
_cell.angle_alpha   90.00
_cell.angle_beta   90.00
_cell.angle_gamma   90.00
#
_symmetry.space_group_name_H-M   'P 1'
#
loop_
_entity.id
_entity.type
_entity.pdbx_description
1 polymer ?
#
loop_
_entity_poly.entity_id
_entity_poly.type
_entity_poly.pdbx_seq_one_letter_code
_entity_poly.pdbx_strand_id
1 'polypeptide(L)'
;MLSSVKLKHEMLKLLKEDLEFRYAVAGFIGLDEILKRLDKHEEILVKHSKELVKLREDMNKGFLRHDAEIAKLREDLVKLREDMNKGFLRHD
;
A
#
# COMPACT_ATOMS: atom_id res chain seq x y z
N MET A 1 4.40 47.63 -32.80
CA MET A 1 3.73 46.80 -31.78
C MET A 1 2.74 45.88 -32.48
N LEU A 2 2.85 44.56 -32.32
CA LEU A 2 1.78 43.65 -32.75
C LEU A 2 0.50 44.03 -32.01
N SER A 3 -0.61 44.20 -32.73
CA SER A 3 -1.91 44.40 -32.07
C SER A 3 -2.25 43.14 -31.27
N SER A 4 -2.90 43.29 -30.11
CA SER A 4 -3.30 42.17 -29.24
C SER A 4 -4.06 41.06 -30.01
N VAL A 5 -4.81 41.44 -31.05
CA VAL A 5 -5.53 40.51 -31.93
C VAL A 5 -4.57 39.65 -32.76
N LYS A 6 -3.52 40.23 -33.36
CA LYS A 6 -2.53 39.47 -34.12
C LYS A 6 -1.76 38.49 -33.23
N LEU A 7 -1.39 38.91 -32.02
CA LEU A 7 -0.68 38.05 -31.08
C LEU A 7 -1.52 36.82 -30.68
N LYS A 8 -2.80 37.03 -30.33
CA LYS A 8 -3.71 35.92 -30.01
C LYS A 8 -3.89 34.95 -31.18
N HIS A 9 -3.98 35.48 -32.40
CA HIS A 9 -4.10 34.65 -33.60
C HIS A 9 -2.87 33.76 -33.78
N GLU A 10 -1.65 34.32 -33.65
CA GLU A 10 -0.42 33.53 -33.77
C GLU A 10 -0.25 32.51 -32.65
N MET A 11 -0.62 32.85 -31.40
CA MET A 11 -0.61 31.87 -30.31
C MET A 11 -1.56 30.70 -30.59
N LEU A 12 -2.75 30.97 -31.14
CA LEU A 12 -3.69 29.92 -31.52
C LEU A 12 -3.19 29.08 -32.70
N LYS A 13 -2.47 29.69 -33.65
CA LYS A 13 -1.85 28.99 -34.76
C LYS A 13 -0.74 28.05 -34.26
N LEU A 14 0.15 28.54 -33.40
CA LEU A 14 1.19 27.71 -32.76
C LEU A 14 0.58 26.55 -31.97
N LEU A 15 -0.48 26.79 -31.20
CA LEU A 15 -1.18 25.70 -30.51
C LEU A 15 -1.75 24.64 -31.46
N LYS A 16 -2.10 24.98 -32.70
CA LYS A 16 -2.66 24.04 -33.70
C LYS A 16 -1.58 23.33 -34.52
N GLU A 17 -0.51 24.01 -34.88
CA GLU A 17 0.47 23.54 -35.84
C GLU A 17 1.76 23.02 -35.18
N ASP A 18 2.12 23.56 -34.01
CA ASP A 18 3.34 23.19 -33.28
C ASP A 18 3.02 22.26 -32.10
N LEU A 19 3.54 21.03 -32.18
CA LEU A 19 3.33 19.98 -31.19
C LEU A 19 4.11 20.25 -29.88
N GLU A 20 5.35 20.71 -29.98
CA GLU A 20 6.22 20.95 -28.82
C GLU A 20 5.70 22.13 -28.01
N PHE A 21 5.29 23.21 -28.69
CA PHE A 21 4.66 24.36 -28.04
C PHE A 21 3.35 23.98 -27.35
N ARG A 22 2.51 23.15 -27.99
CA ARG A 22 1.26 22.66 -27.39
C ARG A 22 1.53 21.87 -26.11
N TYR A 23 2.49 20.96 -26.11
CA TYR A 23 2.82 20.17 -24.93
C TYR A 23 3.46 21.02 -23.83
N ALA A 24 4.29 21.99 -24.17
CA ALA A 24 4.85 22.92 -23.19
C ALA A 24 3.73 23.71 -22.49
N VAL A 25 2.79 24.29 -23.24
CA VAL A 25 1.64 25.03 -22.69
C VAL A 25 0.74 24.12 -21.87
N ALA A 26 0.43 22.91 -22.35
CA ALA A 26 -0.35 21.93 -21.62
C ALA A 26 0.33 21.51 -20.31
N GLY A 27 1.66 21.35 -20.32
CA GLY A 27 2.47 21.16 -19.13
C GLY A 27 2.33 22.35 -18.17
N PHE A 28 2.65 23.57 -18.61
CA PHE A 28 2.55 24.77 -17.77
C PHE A 28 1.17 24.99 -17.15
N ILE A 29 0.09 24.75 -17.90
CA ILE A 29 -1.29 24.89 -17.39
C ILE A 29 -1.68 23.71 -16.50
N GLY A 30 -1.27 22.48 -16.85
CA GLY A 30 -1.68 21.25 -16.18
C GLY A 30 -0.83 20.86 -14.96
N LEU A 31 0.36 21.44 -14.78
CA LEU A 31 1.29 21.07 -13.72
C LEU A 31 0.71 21.29 -12.32
N ASP A 32 -0.03 22.38 -12.09
CA ASP A 32 -0.66 22.67 -10.80
C ASP A 32 -1.69 21.59 -10.39
N GLU A 33 -2.51 21.13 -11.35
CA GLU A 33 -3.47 20.04 -11.14
C GLU A 33 -2.76 18.69 -10.93
N ILE A 34 -1.64 18.45 -11.62
CA ILE A 34 -0.81 17.26 -11.41
C ILE A 34 -0.23 17.26 -10.00
N LEU A 35 0.34 18.38 -9.54
CA LEU A 35 0.91 18.51 -8.19
C LEU A 35 -0.16 18.26 -7.11
N LYS A 36 -1.35 18.87 -7.24
CA LYS A 36 -2.47 18.62 -6.32
C LYS A 36 -2.90 17.15 -6.26
N ARG A 37 -2.86 16.43 -7.37
CA ARG A 37 -3.15 14.99 -7.40
C ARG A 37 -2.05 14.17 -6.75
N LEU A 38 -0.79 14.56 -6.95
CA LEU A 38 0.35 13.91 -6.29
C LEU A 38 0.29 14.08 -4.77
N ASP A 39 -0.04 15.28 -4.27
CA ASP A 39 -0.21 15.52 -2.83
C ASP A 39 -1.30 14.61 -2.23
N LYS A 40 -2.45 14.50 -2.90
CA LYS A 40 -3.53 13.59 -2.48
C LYS A 40 -3.10 12.13 -2.51
N HIS A 41 -2.32 11.72 -3.51
CA HIS A 41 -1.80 10.36 -3.59
C HIS A 41 -0.80 10.09 -2.47
N GLU A 42 0.04 11.05 -2.11
CA GLU A 42 0.95 10.95 -0.97
C GLU A 42 0.18 10.73 0.34
N GLU A 43 -0.89 11.50 0.59
CA GLU A 43 -1.76 11.32 1.75
C GLU A 43 -2.36 9.90 1.82
N ILE A 44 -2.84 9.39 0.68
CA ILE A 44 -3.39 8.02 0.57
C ILE A 44 -2.30 6.98 0.85
N LEU A 45 -1.10 7.15 0.29
CA LEU A 45 0.02 6.23 0.52
C LEU A 45 0.43 6.19 1.99
N VAL A 46 0.45 7.33 2.68
CA VAL A 46 0.71 7.41 4.12
C VAL A 46 -0.38 6.68 4.91
N LYS A 47 -1.65 6.84 4.53
CA LYS A 47 -2.77 6.14 5.18
C LYS A 47 -2.67 4.63 5.00
N HIS A 48 -2.46 4.15 3.78
CA HIS A 48 -2.28 2.72 3.50
C HIS A 48 -1.07 2.15 4.24
N SER A 49 0.05 2.88 4.29
CA SER A 49 1.23 2.44 5.03
C SER A 49 0.93 2.23 6.52
N LYS A 50 0.16 3.13 7.13
CA LYS A 50 -0.28 2.98 8.53
C LYS A 50 -1.19 1.78 8.73
N GLU A 51 -2.12 1.54 7.80
CA GLU A 51 -3.01 0.37 7.86
C GLU A 51 -2.24 -0.95 7.70
N LEU A 52 -1.26 -1.01 6.80
CA LEU A 52 -0.39 -2.17 6.62
C LEU A 52 0.44 -2.50 7.86
N VAL A 53 0.97 -1.48 8.55
CA VAL A 53 1.69 -1.67 9.82
C VAL A 53 0.77 -2.28 10.87
N LYS A 54 -0.44 -1.72 11.06
CA LYS A 54 -1.42 -2.26 12.01
C LYS A 54 -1.80 -3.70 11.68
N LEU A 55 -2.07 -3.99 10.41
CA LEU A 55 -2.42 -5.35 9.98
C LEU A 55 -1.28 -6.34 10.27
N ARG A 56 -0.03 -5.94 10.02
CA ARG A 56 1.14 -6.76 10.36
C ARG A 56 1.26 -7.01 11.86
N GLU A 57 1.04 -6.00 12.68
CA GLU A 57 1.06 -6.14 14.15
C GLU A 57 -0.03 -7.10 14.65
N ASP A 58 -1.25 -6.95 14.15
CA ASP A 58 -2.38 -7.80 14.54
C ASP A 58 -2.18 -9.25 14.08
N MET A 59 -1.64 -9.44 12.87
CA MET A 59 -1.26 -10.75 12.36
C MET A 59 -0.18 -11.39 13.24
N ASN A 60 0.88 -10.66 13.60
CA ASN A 60 1.93 -11.17 14.50
C ASN A 60 1.37 -11.57 15.87
N LYS A 61 0.46 -10.77 16.44
CA LYS A 61 -0.25 -11.13 17.68
C LYS A 61 -1.11 -12.38 17.51
N GLY A 62 -1.73 -12.55 16.34
CA GLY A 62 -2.45 -13.78 15.96
C GLY A 62 -1.54 -15.01 15.98
N PHE A 63 -0.39 -14.93 15.31
CA PHE A 63 0.59 -16.02 15.28
C PHE A 63 1.11 -16.39 16.67
N LEU A 64 1.47 -15.39 17.50
CA LEU A 64 1.92 -15.65 18.87
C LEU A 64 0.88 -16.38 19.73
N ARG A 65 -0.41 -16.07 19.55
CA ARG A 65 -1.49 -16.79 20.23
C ARG A 65 -1.57 -18.24 19.78
N HIS A 66 -1.51 -18.49 18.46
CA HIS A 66 -1.53 -19.84 17.93
C HIS A 66 -0.29 -20.66 18.31
N ASP A 67 0.89 -20.05 18.34
CA ASP A 67 2.11 -20.71 18.82
C ASP A 67 1.96 -21.16 20.27
N ALA A 68 1.36 -20.32 21.12
CA ALA A 68 1.07 -20.67 22.52
C ALA A 68 0.02 -21.78 22.66
N GLU A 69 -1.03 -21.78 21.82
CA GLU A 69 -2.03 -22.86 21.77
C GLU A 69 -1.40 -24.19 21.33
N ILE A 70 -0.57 -24.16 20.28
CA ILE A 70 0.15 -25.33 19.77
C ILE A 70 1.12 -25.86 20.84
N ALA A 71 1.81 -24.99 21.57
CA ALA A 71 2.69 -25.41 22.66
C ALA A 71 1.93 -26.17 23.75
N LYS A 72 0.77 -25.65 24.19
CA LYS A 72 -0.10 -26.34 25.16
C LYS A 72 -0.59 -27.69 24.65
N LEU A 73 -1.06 -27.76 23.39
CA LEU A 73 -1.49 -29.01 22.79
C LEU A 73 -0.35 -30.03 22.73
N ARG A 74 0.89 -29.61 22.44
CA ARG A 74 2.06 -30.48 22.46
C ARG A 74 2.35 -31.02 23.87
N GLU A 75 2.25 -30.18 24.90
CA GLU A 75 2.41 -30.61 26.29
C GLU A 75 1.35 -31.65 26.68
N ASP A 76 0.10 -31.41 26.32
CA ASP A 76 -1.00 -32.35 26.61
C ASP A 76 -0.82 -33.69 25.88
N LEU A 77 -0.34 -33.66 24.63
CA LEU A 77 -0.01 -34.88 23.88
C LEU A 77 1.16 -35.66 24.52
N VAL A 78 2.16 -34.97 25.06
CA VAL A 78 3.27 -35.61 25.79
C VAL A 78 2.73 -36.29 27.05
N LYS A 79 1.93 -35.60 27.86
CA LYS A 79 1.31 -36.18 29.07
C LYS A 79 0.45 -37.39 28.74
N LEU A 80 -0.40 -37.29 27.71
CA LEU A 80 -1.24 -38.40 27.28
C LEU A 80 -0.39 -39.62 26.87
N ARG A 81 0.71 -39.40 26.13
CA ARG A 81 1.63 -40.47 25.75
C ARG A 81 2.28 -41.12 26.96
N GLU A 82 2.72 -40.33 27.94
CA GLU A 82 3.30 -40.85 29.18
C GLU A 82 2.30 -41.69 29.97
N ASP A 83 1.06 -41.23 30.09
CA ASP A 83 -0.01 -41.94 30.81
C ASP A 83 -0.39 -43.25 30.11
N MET A 84 -0.48 -43.25 28.77
CA MET A 84 -0.68 -44.46 27.99
C MET A 84 0.46 -45.46 28.22
N ASN A 85 1.72 -45.03 28.11
CA ASN A 85 2.88 -45.89 28.34
C ASN A 85 2.87 -46.51 29.74
N LYS A 86 2.55 -45.73 30.78
CA LYS A 86 2.38 -46.23 32.15
C LYS A 86 1.25 -47.24 32.26
N GLY A 87 0.15 -47.05 31.53
CA GLY A 87 -0.98 -47.98 31.47
C GLY A 87 -0.59 -49.33 30.87
N PHE A 88 0.18 -49.32 29.77
CA PHE A 88 0.70 -50.55 29.16
C PHE A 88 1.64 -51.31 30.10
N LEU A 89 2.57 -50.62 30.76
CA LEU A 89 3.51 -51.21 31.73
C LEU A 89 2.84 -51.85 32.97
N ARG A 90 1.58 -51.52 33.26
CA ARG A 90 0.82 -52.15 34.36
C ARG A 90 0.11 -53.44 33.92
N HIS A 91 -0.01 -53.65 32.62
CA HIS A 91 -0.74 -54.77 32.03
C HIS A 91 0.17 -55.93 31.57
N ASP A 92 1.48 -55.68 31.51
CA ASP A 92 2.55 -56.67 31.32
C ASP A 92 3.11 -57.14 32.69
#